data_AF-A0A2V5WDQ6-F1
#
_entry.id   AF-A0A2V5WDQ6-F1
#
_cell.length_a   1.000
_cell.length_b   1.000
_cell.length_c   1.000
_cell.angle_alpha   90.00
_cell.angle_beta   90.00
_cell.angle_gamma   90.00
#
_symmetry.space_group_name_H-M   'P 1'
#
loop_
_entity.id
_entity.type
_entity.pdbx_description
1 polymer ?
#
loop_
_entity_poly.entity_id
_entity_poly.type
_entity_poly.pdbx_seq_one_letter_code
_entity_poly.pdbx_strand_id
1 'polypeptide(L)' 'FTVQPFFWSNHFDLHIRYVGHGSGDDEVSVSGNLKAKDASVIFRRGRKVTAVASVGRDLENLKAELALERGAEFHAA' A
#
# COMPACT_ATOMS: atom_id res chain seq x y z
N PHE A 1 -19.32 -0.93 10.24
CA PHE A 1 -18.34 -0.67 9.18
C PHE A 1 -16.99 -0.40 9.82
N THR A 2 -15.99 -1.21 9.51
CA THR A 2 -14.58 -0.98 9.88
C THR A 2 -13.84 -0.62 8.61
N VAL A 3 -13.54 0.67 8.45
CA VAL A 3 -12.79 1.20 7.29
C VAL A 3 -11.31 1.15 7.65
N GLN A 4 -10.47 0.78 6.68
CA GLN A 4 -9.02 0.78 6.88
C GLN A 4 -8.51 2.23 6.97
N PRO A 5 -7.58 2.54 7.89
CA PRO A 5 -7.00 3.88 7.92
C PRO A 5 -6.26 4.14 6.61
N PHE A 6 -6.37 5.37 6.11
CA PHE A 6 -5.70 5.78 4.88
C PHE A 6 -5.18 7.21 5.03
N PHE A 7 -4.17 7.55 4.23
CA PHE A 7 -3.76 8.92 4.02
C PHE A 7 -3.19 9.11 2.62
N TRP A 8 -2.97 10.36 2.24
CA TRP A 8 -2.23 10.70 1.04
C TRP A 8 -1.29 11.87 1.34
N SER A 9 -0.22 11.95 0.56
CA SER A 9 0.67 13.11 0.57
C SER A 9 1.11 13.42 -0.86
N ASN A 10 1.19 14.71 -1.18
CA ASN A 10 1.69 15.20 -2.46
C ASN A 10 2.96 16.01 -2.22
N HIS A 11 4.04 15.61 -2.87
CA HIS A 11 5.34 16.27 -2.84
C HIS A 11 5.74 16.60 -4.28
N PHE A 12 5.42 17.81 -4.74
CA PHE A 12 5.63 18.23 -6.14
C PHE A 12 4.94 17.26 -7.12
N ASP A 13 5.70 16.54 -7.92
CA ASP A 13 5.24 15.56 -8.91
C ASP A 13 5.25 14.12 -8.36
N LEU A 14 5.35 13.95 -7.04
CA LEU A 14 5.24 12.68 -6.34
C LEU A 14 3.93 12.63 -5.56
N HIS A 15 3.07 11.68 -5.94
CA HIS A 15 1.78 11.44 -5.30
C HIS A 15 1.84 10.12 -4.54
N ILE A 16 1.74 10.18 -3.22
CA ILE A 16 1.78 9.01 -2.34
C ILE A 16 0.37 8.74 -1.83
N ARG A 17 -0.10 7.51 -2.03
CA ARG A 17 -1.32 6.98 -1.39
C ARG A 17 -0.95 5.91 -0.41
N TYR A 18 -1.61 5.86 0.74
CA TYR A 18 -1.37 4.85 1.75
C TYR A 18 -2.69 4.35 2.32
N VAL A 19 -2.79 3.02 2.49
CA VAL A 19 -3.92 2.36 3.13
C VAL A 19 -3.45 1.25 4.06
N GLY A 20 -4.17 1.07 5.16
CA GLY A 20 -3.86 0.12 6.22
C GLY A 20 -3.04 0.77 7.34
N HIS A 21 -2.49 -0.07 8.22
CA HIS A 21 -1.71 0.38 9.37
C HIS A 21 -0.49 -0.53 9.56
N GLY A 22 0.67 0.00 9.20
CA GLY A 22 1.95 -0.60 9.53
C GLY A 22 2.27 -0.39 11.02
N SER A 23 2.81 -1.43 11.64
CA SER A 23 3.19 -1.50 13.05
C SER A 23 4.64 -1.13 13.33
N GLY A 24 5.47 -0.96 12.30
CA GLY A 24 6.90 -0.64 12.42
C GLY A 24 7.82 -1.87 12.39
N ASP A 25 7.32 -3.03 12.82
CA ASP A 25 8.03 -4.32 12.74
C ASP A 25 7.63 -5.16 11.52
N ASP A 26 6.94 -4.56 10.55
CA ASP A 26 6.49 -5.25 9.34
C ASP A 26 7.67 -5.54 8.39
N GLU A 27 7.63 -6.71 7.76
CA GLU A 27 8.47 -6.97 6.59
C GLU A 27 8.04 -6.06 5.44
N VAL A 28 9.00 -5.34 4.86
CA VAL A 28 8.75 -4.37 3.80
C VAL A 28 9.29 -4.90 2.48
N SER A 29 8.46 -4.85 1.44
CA SER A 29 8.83 -5.21 0.08
C SER A 29 8.43 -4.11 -0.89
N VAL A 30 9.18 -3.96 -1.98
CA VAL A 30 8.90 -3.00 -3.04
C VAL A 30 8.54 -3.76 -4.31
N SER A 31 7.42 -3.40 -4.93
CA SER A 31 7.05 -3.80 -6.29
C SER A 31 7.16 -2.60 -7.22
N GLY A 32 7.70 -2.79 -8.42
CA GLY A 32 7.87 -1.74 -9.42
C GLY A 32 9.17 -0.93 -9.28
N ASN A 33 9.15 0.32 -9.76
CA ASN A 33 10.32 1.19 -9.88
C ASN A 33 10.08 2.56 -9.23
N LEU A 34 10.71 2.77 -8.07
CA LEU A 34 10.62 4.02 -7.31
C LEU A 34 11.17 5.23 -8.08
N LYS A 35 12.23 5.07 -8.89
CA LYS A 35 12.79 6.17 -9.70
C LYS A 35 11.83 6.59 -10.81
N ALA A 36 11.07 5.64 -11.35
CA ALA A 36 10.06 5.89 -12.37
C ALA A 36 8.73 6.42 -11.80
N LYS A 37 8.60 6.54 -10.46
CA LYS A 37 7.36 6.92 -9.77
C LYS A 37 6.19 5.98 -10.10
N ASP A 38 6.52 4.70 -10.30
CA ASP A 38 5.58 3.63 -10.59
C ASP A 38 5.92 2.44 -9.69
N ALA A 39 5.48 2.50 -8.44
CA ALA A 39 5.84 1.50 -7.44
C ALA A 39 4.84 1.41 -6.30
N SER A 40 4.87 0.27 -5.62
CA SER A 40 4.17 0.01 -4.37
C SER A 40 5.11 -0.55 -3.32
N VAL A 41 4.98 -0.06 -2.09
CA VAL A 41 5.65 -0.56 -0.90
C VAL A 41 4.62 -1.32 -0.09
N ILE A 42 4.83 -2.62 0.08
CA ILE A 42 3.92 -3.50 0.81
C ILE A 42 4.50 -3.86 2.16
N PHE A 43 3.72 -3.62 3.21
CA PHE A 43 4.02 -3.97 4.59
C PHE A 43 3.31 -5.28 4.93
N ARG A 44 4.05 -6.24 5.48
CA ARG A 44 3.53 -7.56 5.85
C ARG A 44 3.92 -7.95 7.26
N ARG A 45 3.00 -8.62 7.95
CA ARG A 45 3.29 -9.39 9.16
C ARG A 45 3.11 -10.86 8.85
N GLY A 46 4.21 -11.57 8.64
CA GLY A 46 4.20 -12.91 8.08
C GLY A 46 3.53 -12.90 6.71
N ARG A 47 2.47 -13.69 6.53
CA ARG A 47 1.74 -13.77 5.25
C ARG A 47 0.66 -12.70 5.05
N LYS A 48 0.35 -11.91 6.09
CA LYS A 48 -0.74 -10.93 6.04
C LYS A 48 -0.22 -9.55 5.67
N VAL A 49 -0.83 -8.92 4.67
CA VAL A 49 -0.60 -7.50 4.35
C VAL A 49 -1.26 -6.63 5.43
N THR A 50 -0.51 -5.68 5.96
CA THR A 50 -0.93 -4.76 7.02
C THR A 50 -1.13 -3.33 6.50
N ALA A 51 -0.34 -2.95 5.49
CA ALA A 51 -0.50 -1.69 4.79
C ALA A 51 0.14 -1.71 3.39
N VAL A 52 -0.25 -0.76 2.55
CA VAL A 52 0.35 -0.50 1.24
C VAL A 52 0.51 1.00 1.03
N ALA A 53 1.73 1.43 0.69
CA ALA A 53 2.00 2.73 0.10
C ALA A 53 2.17 2.57 -1.42
N SER A 54 1.64 3.46 -2.23
CA SER A 54 1.81 3.43 -3.69
C SER A 54 2.09 4.80 -4.27
N VAL A 55 2.86 4.82 -5.35
CA VAL A 55 3.18 5.98 -6.18
C VAL A 55 2.88 5.63 -7.63
N GLY A 56 2.07 6.44 -8.31
CA GLY A 56 1.68 6.22 -9.72
C GLY A 56 0.73 5.03 -9.94
N ARG A 57 0.28 4.36 -8.87
CA ARG A 57 -0.52 3.13 -8.91
C ARG A 57 -1.84 3.23 -8.12
N ASP A 58 -2.62 4.28 -8.34
CA ASP A 58 -3.85 4.54 -7.57
C ASP A 58 -4.84 3.35 -7.60
N LEU A 59 -5.01 2.69 -8.76
CA LEU A 59 -5.88 1.51 -8.87
C LEU A 59 -5.40 0.33 -8.01
N GLU A 60 -4.09 0.15 -7.89
CA GLU A 60 -3.53 -0.89 -7.04
C GLU A 60 -3.75 -0.56 -5.56
N ASN A 61 -3.70 0.72 -5.18
CA ASN A 61 -4.04 1.16 -3.83
C ASN A 61 -5.49 0.83 -3.45
N LEU A 62 -6.44 1.08 -4.36
CA LEU A 62 -7.84 0.72 -4.15
C LEU A 62 -8.06 -0.79 -4.04
N LYS A 63 -7.30 -1.59 -4.79
CA LYS A 63 -7.33 -3.06 -4.65
C LYS A 63 -6.76 -3.50 -3.30
N ALA A 64 -5.71 -2.83 -2.81
CA ALA A 64 -5.15 -3.08 -1.49
C ALA A 64 -6.14 -2.76 -0.37
N GLU A 65 -6.84 -1.63 -0.45
CA GLU A 65 -7.91 -1.24 0.47
C GLU A 65 -8.96 -2.35 0.55
N LEU A 66 -9.49 -2.78 -0.60
CA LEU A 66 -10.49 -3.83 -0.68
C LEU A 66 -10.01 -5.16 -0.08
N ALA A 67 -8.75 -5.52 -0.32
CA ALA A 67 -8.16 -6.74 0.23
C ALA A 67 -8.04 -6.64 1.76
N LEU A 68 -7.60 -5.50 2.29
CA LEU A 68 -7.48 -5.26 3.73
C LEU A 68 -8.85 -5.26 4.42
N GLU A 69 -9.88 -4.66 3.83
CA GLU A 69 -11.25 -4.70 4.32
C GLU A 69 -11.81 -6.12 4.40
N ARG A 70 -11.52 -6.94 3.38
CA ARG A 70 -12.01 -8.33 3.29
C ARG A 70 -11.14 -9.34 4.02
N GLY A 71 -9.98 -8.93 4.54
CA GLY A 71 -8.97 -9.85 5.06
C GLY A 71 -8.44 -10.82 4.00
N ALA A 72 -8.50 -10.45 2.73
CA ALA A 72 -8.04 -11.24 1.59
C ALA A 72 -6.54 -11.03 1.34
N GLU A 73 -5.94 -11.92 0.54
CA GLU A 73 -4.56 -11.76 0.11
C GLU A 73 -4.43 -10.62 -0.92
N PHE A 74 -3.36 -9.84 -0.79
CA PHE A 74 -3.00 -8.79 -1.74
C PHE A 74 -1.64 -9.07 -2.37
N HIS A 75 -1.61 -9.05 -3.70
CA HIS A 75 -0.42 -9.19 -4.52
C HIS A 75 -0.27 -7.94 -5.38
N ALA A 76 0.86 -7.26 -5.24
CA ALA A 76 1.19 -6.12 -6.09
C ALA A 76 1.63 -6.62 -7.47
N ALA A 77 1.33 -5.82 -8.50
CA ALA A 77 1.72 -6.06 -9.89
C ALA A 77 3.17 -5.65 -10.18
#